data_AF-A0A0D0PUN5-F1
#
_entry.id   AF-A0A0D0PUN5-F1
#
_cell.length_a   1.000
_cell.length_b   1.000
_cell.length_c   1.000
_cell.angle_alpha   90.00
_cell.angle_beta   90.00
_cell.angle_gamma   90.00
#
_symmetry.space_group_name_H-M   'P 1'
#
loop_
_entity.id
_entity.type
_entity.pdbx_description
1 polymer ?
#
loop_
_entity_poly.entity_id
_entity_poly.type
_entity_poly.pdbx_seq_one_letter_code
_entity_poly.pdbx_strand_id
1 'polypeptide(L)'
;MIFRRKKSSGLADALTELEQGVAARDGDRTERAFGAAIQALQTADDPAEFAAAGPRLAALLPQFPPIGPRAMLATTAGFCVEQGADAAACAEPILAQVRDELAAALEFAARWRATGPDELPEPDEESIDEALLARIGDDQYQALRLAQAWCTVEQWQAPALAVLGRSTEVRRRHGAALLPLSRELEALEQHDLKCLSSMLAVLDDEPLLVLHRPTGTGYQVRIGGLGDNFQLHTLLAHVLIGGGHLPGTAPSADSVHLAAGPAPADGSRSGAVATGAFELFGADGTRIWNEGTPDDIPVVDGHRLLVLDEPSYARSWNADRFFPMLPGRVELLRVLPAEETRAWLARTTA
;
A
#
# COMPACT_ATOMS: atom_id res chain seq x y z
N MET A 1 -21.82 -50.26 6.18
CA MET A 1 -22.05 -49.05 5.37
C MET A 1 -20.78 -48.20 5.43
N ILE A 2 -20.01 -48.18 4.34
CA ILE A 2 -18.80 -47.37 4.21
C ILE A 2 -19.25 -46.00 3.73
N PHE A 3 -19.07 -44.97 4.54
CA PHE A 3 -19.28 -43.59 4.12
C PHE A 3 -18.23 -43.26 3.04
N ARG A 4 -18.66 -43.18 1.78
CA ARG A 4 -17.90 -42.52 0.72
C ARG A 4 -17.78 -41.06 1.12
N ARG A 5 -16.60 -40.64 1.59
CA ARG A 5 -16.20 -39.22 1.52
C ARG A 5 -16.37 -38.81 0.06
N LYS A 6 -17.31 -37.90 -0.23
CA LYS A 6 -17.32 -37.15 -1.49
C LYS A 6 -15.92 -36.55 -1.60
N LYS A 7 -15.16 -36.89 -2.65
CA LYS A 7 -13.97 -36.11 -3.02
C LYS A 7 -14.45 -34.66 -3.11
N SER A 8 -13.94 -33.76 -2.28
CA SER A 8 -14.04 -32.34 -2.61
C SER A 8 -13.42 -32.21 -4.00
N SER A 9 -14.16 -31.62 -4.95
CA SER A 9 -13.54 -31.10 -6.17
C SER A 9 -12.43 -30.16 -5.70
N GLY A 10 -11.19 -30.41 -6.11
CA GLY A 10 -10.05 -29.61 -5.65
C GLY A 10 -10.20 -28.15 -6.11
N LEU A 11 -9.43 -27.23 -5.53
CA LEU A 11 -9.44 -25.83 -5.94
C LEU A 11 -9.27 -25.66 -7.46
N ALA A 12 -8.38 -26.45 -8.05
CA ALA A 12 -8.13 -26.44 -9.49
C ALA A 12 -9.37 -26.78 -10.33
N ASP A 13 -10.22 -27.71 -9.88
CA ASP A 13 -11.46 -28.08 -10.56
C ASP A 13 -12.49 -26.95 -10.45
N ALA A 14 -12.65 -26.36 -9.26
CA ALA A 14 -13.56 -25.25 -9.04
C ALA A 14 -13.19 -24.01 -9.89
N LEU A 15 -11.90 -23.71 -10.02
CA LEU A 15 -11.41 -22.64 -10.88
C LEU A 15 -11.66 -22.93 -12.37
N THR A 16 -11.50 -24.19 -12.78
CA THR A 16 -11.77 -24.60 -14.17
C THR A 16 -13.26 -24.43 -14.50
N GLU A 17 -14.15 -24.78 -13.57
CA GLU A 17 -15.59 -24.54 -13.73
C GLU A 17 -15.92 -23.04 -13.79
N LEU A 18 -15.23 -22.22 -13.00
CA LEU A 18 -15.39 -20.76 -13.02
C LEU A 18 -14.97 -20.17 -14.37
N GLU A 19 -13.78 -20.54 -14.86
CA GLU A 19 -13.26 -20.12 -16.17
C GLU A 19 -14.23 -20.52 -17.30
N GLN A 20 -14.78 -21.73 -17.25
CA GLN A 20 -15.76 -22.18 -18.24
C GLN A 20 -17.09 -21.43 -18.16
N GLY A 21 -17.57 -21.10 -16.95
CA GLY A 21 -18.76 -20.27 -16.76
C GLY A 21 -18.59 -18.88 -17.37
N VAL A 22 -17.45 -18.24 -17.08
CA VAL A 22 -17.09 -16.91 -17.60
C VAL A 22 -16.97 -16.94 -19.13
N ALA A 23 -16.24 -17.92 -19.67
CA ALA A 23 -16.05 -18.07 -21.11
C ALA A 23 -17.38 -18.30 -21.85
N ALA A 24 -18.31 -19.05 -21.25
CA ALA A 24 -19.65 -19.30 -21.78
C ALA A 24 -20.61 -18.12 -21.60
N ARG A 25 -20.24 -17.08 -20.83
CA ARG A 25 -21.11 -15.98 -20.39
C ARG A 25 -22.38 -16.49 -19.70
N ASP A 26 -22.25 -17.56 -18.94
CA ASP A 26 -23.32 -18.19 -18.17
C ASP A 26 -23.27 -17.66 -16.73
N GLY A 27 -24.14 -16.69 -16.42
CA GLY A 27 -24.17 -16.01 -15.11
C GLY A 27 -24.42 -16.97 -13.95
N ASP A 28 -25.44 -17.82 -14.06
CA ASP A 28 -25.80 -18.81 -13.04
C ASP A 28 -24.67 -19.82 -12.79
N ARG A 29 -24.00 -20.27 -13.86
CA ARG A 29 -22.85 -21.16 -13.74
C ARG A 29 -21.66 -20.44 -13.10
N THR A 30 -21.40 -19.20 -13.51
CA THR A 30 -20.32 -18.37 -12.98
C THR A 30 -20.50 -18.13 -11.49
N GLU A 31 -21.69 -17.75 -11.04
CA GLU A 31 -22.01 -17.51 -9.63
C GLU A 31 -21.80 -18.77 -8.78
N ARG A 32 -22.35 -19.91 -9.20
CA ARG A 32 -22.16 -21.19 -8.49
C ARG A 32 -20.70 -21.61 -8.43
N ALA A 33 -19.97 -21.49 -9.54
CA ALA A 33 -18.56 -21.86 -9.61
C ALA A 33 -17.68 -20.91 -8.79
N PHE A 34 -18.02 -19.62 -8.75
CA PHE A 34 -17.32 -18.63 -7.94
C PHE A 34 -17.48 -18.93 -6.45
N GLY A 35 -18.71 -19.21 -5.98
CA GLY A 35 -18.95 -19.67 -4.61
C GLY A 35 -18.19 -20.95 -4.27
N ALA A 36 -18.14 -21.92 -5.20
CA ALA A 36 -17.36 -23.15 -5.01
C ALA A 36 -15.84 -22.90 -4.94
N ALA A 37 -15.31 -21.96 -5.72
CA ALA A 37 -13.90 -21.59 -5.69
C ALA A 37 -13.52 -20.91 -4.36
N ILE A 38 -14.35 -20.00 -3.85
CA ILE A 38 -14.14 -19.39 -2.51
C ILE A 38 -14.15 -20.46 -1.42
N GLN A 39 -15.14 -21.36 -1.44
CA GLN A 39 -15.21 -22.45 -0.46
C GLN A 39 -14.00 -23.38 -0.55
N ALA A 40 -13.52 -23.69 -1.76
CA ALA A 40 -12.33 -24.51 -1.93
C ALA A 40 -11.08 -23.81 -1.36
N LEU A 41 -10.91 -22.51 -1.61
CA LEU A 41 -9.81 -21.69 -1.06
C LEU A 41 -9.78 -21.66 0.46
N GLN A 42 -10.95 -21.56 1.11
CA GLN A 42 -11.05 -21.57 2.57
C GLN A 42 -10.61 -22.89 3.21
N THR A 43 -10.59 -23.97 2.43
CA THR A 43 -10.22 -25.32 2.90
C THR A 43 -8.90 -25.82 2.31
N ALA A 44 -8.24 -25.00 1.48
CA ALA A 44 -6.96 -25.35 0.88
C ALA A 44 -5.84 -25.12 1.90
N ASP A 45 -4.99 -26.14 2.08
CA ASP A 45 -3.85 -26.08 3.00
C ASP A 45 -2.49 -26.20 2.27
N ASP A 46 -2.50 -26.38 0.95
CA ASP A 46 -1.30 -26.55 0.13
C ASP A 46 -0.90 -25.21 -0.53
N PRO A 47 0.28 -24.64 -0.20
CA PRO A 47 0.83 -23.46 -0.88
C PRO A 47 0.87 -23.56 -2.40
N ALA A 48 1.06 -24.76 -2.96
CA ALA A 48 1.07 -24.98 -4.40
C ALA A 48 -0.31 -24.72 -5.04
N GLU A 49 -1.41 -24.97 -4.31
CA GLU A 49 -2.76 -24.67 -4.77
C GLU A 49 -2.97 -23.15 -4.89
N PHE A 50 -2.54 -22.37 -3.89
CA PHE A 50 -2.60 -20.90 -3.95
C PHE A 50 -1.73 -20.34 -5.08
N ALA A 51 -0.51 -20.87 -5.24
CA ALA A 51 0.42 -20.45 -6.28
C ALA A 51 -0.17 -20.64 -7.70
N ALA A 52 -0.91 -21.73 -7.92
CA ALA A 52 -1.61 -21.97 -9.18
C ALA A 52 -2.91 -21.15 -9.33
N ALA A 53 -3.60 -20.89 -8.22
CA ALA A 53 -4.90 -20.21 -8.22
C ALA A 53 -4.82 -18.70 -8.46
N GLY A 54 -3.85 -18.01 -7.84
CA GLY A 54 -3.76 -16.55 -7.87
C GLY A 54 -3.78 -15.95 -9.28
N PRO A 55 -2.85 -16.35 -10.18
CA PRO A 55 -2.82 -15.82 -11.55
C PRO A 55 -4.08 -16.14 -12.36
N ARG A 56 -4.69 -17.31 -12.13
CA ARG A 56 -5.95 -17.70 -12.81
C ARG A 56 -7.11 -16.80 -12.40
N LEU A 57 -7.25 -16.55 -11.10
CA LEU A 57 -8.28 -15.65 -10.56
C LEU A 57 -8.08 -14.21 -11.04
N ALA A 58 -6.84 -13.71 -11.00
CA ALA A 58 -6.52 -12.37 -11.49
C ALA A 58 -6.86 -12.21 -12.99
N ALA A 59 -6.53 -13.21 -13.82
CA ALA A 59 -6.81 -13.18 -15.26
C ALA A 59 -8.30 -13.16 -15.63
N LEU A 60 -9.20 -13.49 -14.69
CA LEU A 60 -10.65 -13.42 -14.88
C LEU A 60 -11.22 -12.01 -14.67
N LEU A 61 -10.52 -11.13 -13.93
CA LEU A 61 -10.99 -9.77 -13.65
C LEU A 61 -11.49 -8.98 -14.87
N PRO A 62 -10.74 -8.90 -16.01
CA PRO A 62 -11.21 -8.14 -17.17
C PRO A 62 -12.43 -8.77 -17.87
N GLN A 63 -12.78 -10.02 -17.54
CA GLN A 63 -13.88 -10.76 -18.17
C GLN A 63 -15.20 -10.65 -17.38
N PHE A 64 -15.13 -10.23 -16.11
CA PHE A 64 -16.33 -9.95 -15.31
C PHE A 64 -16.98 -8.63 -15.75
N PRO A 65 -18.30 -8.43 -15.58
CA PRO A 65 -18.93 -7.13 -15.81
C PRO A 65 -18.40 -6.07 -14.82
N PRO A 66 -18.31 -4.77 -15.19
CA PRO A 66 -17.90 -3.67 -14.30
C PRO A 66 -18.73 -3.56 -13.04
N ILE A 67 -20.02 -3.84 -13.20
CA ILE A 67 -20.98 -3.90 -12.12
C ILE A 67 -21.02 -5.34 -11.61
N GLY A 68 -20.63 -5.57 -10.36
CA GLY A 68 -20.68 -6.90 -9.73
C GLY A 68 -19.46 -7.23 -8.86
N PRO A 69 -19.19 -8.52 -8.59
CA PRO A 69 -18.28 -8.96 -7.54
C PRO A 69 -16.78 -8.90 -7.92
N ARG A 70 -16.38 -7.95 -8.78
CA ARG A 70 -14.98 -7.83 -9.25
C ARG A 70 -13.99 -7.61 -8.10
N ALA A 71 -14.33 -6.73 -7.16
CA ALA A 71 -13.49 -6.47 -5.98
C ALA A 71 -13.31 -7.74 -5.14
N MET A 72 -14.38 -8.52 -4.95
CA MET A 72 -14.30 -9.80 -4.23
C MET A 72 -13.42 -10.84 -4.97
N LEU A 73 -13.52 -10.93 -6.30
CA LEU A 73 -12.63 -11.77 -7.10
C LEU A 73 -11.16 -11.31 -6.97
N ALA A 74 -10.91 -10.01 -7.01
CA ALA A 74 -9.58 -9.44 -6.82
C ALA A 74 -9.03 -9.76 -5.44
N THR A 75 -9.82 -9.57 -4.38
CA THR A 75 -9.47 -9.95 -3.00
C THR A 75 -9.12 -11.41 -2.88
N THR A 76 -9.84 -12.29 -3.58
CA THR A 76 -9.55 -13.73 -3.63
C THR A 76 -8.20 -14.02 -4.29
N ALA A 77 -7.85 -13.31 -5.37
CA ALA A 77 -6.53 -13.39 -5.99
C ALA A 77 -5.43 -12.82 -5.08
N GLY A 78 -5.69 -11.69 -4.42
CA GLY A 78 -4.79 -11.06 -3.45
C GLY A 78 -4.49 -11.98 -2.27
N PHE A 79 -5.51 -12.67 -1.73
CA PHE A 79 -5.32 -13.69 -0.71
C PHE A 79 -4.36 -14.80 -1.18
N CYS A 80 -4.49 -15.28 -2.42
CA CYS A 80 -3.54 -16.26 -2.96
C CYS A 80 -2.11 -15.72 -2.98
N VAL A 81 -1.91 -14.43 -3.30
CA VAL A 81 -0.60 -13.76 -3.28
C VAL A 81 -0.04 -13.69 -1.86
N GLU A 82 -0.88 -13.40 -0.86
CA GLU A 82 -0.47 -13.43 0.55
C GLU A 82 0.00 -14.83 0.98
N GLN A 83 -0.65 -15.87 0.46
CA GLN A 83 -0.31 -17.29 0.65
C GLN A 83 0.85 -17.80 -0.24
N GLY A 84 1.47 -16.93 -1.05
CA GLY A 84 2.69 -17.27 -1.81
C GLY A 84 2.52 -17.39 -3.33
N ALA A 85 1.37 -17.01 -3.90
CA ALA A 85 1.26 -16.85 -5.34
C ALA A 85 2.13 -15.71 -5.87
N ASP A 86 2.54 -15.81 -7.13
CA ASP A 86 3.39 -14.81 -7.78
C ASP A 86 2.65 -13.46 -7.90
N ALA A 87 3.10 -12.49 -7.11
CA ALA A 87 2.57 -11.13 -7.11
C ALA A 87 2.68 -10.46 -8.48
N ALA A 88 3.77 -10.69 -9.22
CA ALA A 88 3.97 -10.08 -10.54
C ALA A 88 2.98 -10.63 -11.57
N ALA A 89 2.69 -11.93 -11.52
CA ALA A 89 1.70 -12.56 -12.39
C ALA A 89 0.25 -12.10 -12.10
N CYS A 90 -0.04 -11.68 -10.87
CA CYS A 90 -1.37 -11.19 -10.47
C CYS A 90 -1.54 -9.67 -10.61
N ALA A 91 -0.43 -8.92 -10.67
CA ALA A 91 -0.43 -7.47 -10.51
C ALA A 91 -1.19 -6.72 -11.60
N GLU A 92 -0.92 -6.98 -12.88
CA GLU A 92 -1.48 -6.18 -13.97
C GLU A 92 -3.03 -6.23 -14.00
N PRO A 93 -3.70 -7.40 -13.93
CA PRO A 93 -5.15 -7.42 -13.88
C PRO A 93 -5.75 -6.71 -12.65
N ILE A 94 -5.14 -6.86 -11.46
CA ILE A 94 -5.62 -6.23 -10.23
C ILE A 94 -5.43 -4.72 -10.28
N LEU A 95 -4.21 -4.25 -10.56
CA LEU A 95 -3.86 -2.84 -10.52
C LEU A 95 -4.45 -2.04 -11.69
N ALA A 96 -4.74 -2.67 -12.83
CA ALA A 96 -5.52 -2.05 -13.89
C ALA A 96 -6.95 -1.73 -13.43
N GLN A 97 -7.60 -2.63 -12.69
CA GLN A 97 -8.91 -2.34 -12.10
C GLN A 97 -8.82 -1.25 -11.04
N VAL A 98 -7.84 -1.31 -10.13
CA VAL A 98 -7.62 -0.24 -9.13
C VAL A 98 -7.53 1.13 -9.79
N ARG A 99 -6.76 1.27 -10.88
CA ARG A 99 -6.66 2.51 -11.64
C ARG A 99 -8.03 2.96 -12.18
N ASP A 100 -8.75 2.05 -12.81
CA ASP A 100 -10.02 2.34 -13.47
C ASP A 100 -11.12 2.71 -12.46
N GLU A 101 -11.09 2.13 -11.26
CA GLU A 101 -12.02 2.42 -10.16
C GLU A 101 -11.69 3.74 -9.45
N LEU A 102 -10.41 4.03 -9.19
CA LEU A 102 -9.98 5.35 -8.69
C LEU A 102 -10.40 6.46 -9.67
N ALA A 103 -10.17 6.26 -10.96
CA ALA A 103 -10.56 7.23 -11.99
C ALA A 103 -12.08 7.40 -12.08
N ALA A 104 -12.85 6.31 -11.97
CA ALA A 104 -14.31 6.36 -11.99
C ALA A 104 -14.89 7.06 -10.75
N ALA A 105 -14.33 6.85 -9.56
CA ALA A 105 -14.74 7.55 -8.34
C ALA A 105 -14.43 9.07 -8.43
N LEU A 106 -13.27 9.44 -8.97
CA LEU A 106 -12.94 10.85 -9.24
C LEU A 106 -13.89 11.48 -10.27
N GLU A 107 -14.23 10.74 -11.33
CA GLU A 107 -15.19 11.20 -12.33
C GLU A 107 -16.59 11.37 -11.73
N PHE A 108 -17.04 10.47 -10.85
CA PHE A 108 -18.28 10.63 -10.09
C PHE A 108 -18.28 11.96 -9.32
N ALA A 109 -17.23 12.23 -8.53
CA ALA A 109 -17.12 13.45 -7.74
C ALA A 109 -17.13 14.72 -8.62
N ALA A 110 -16.45 14.68 -9.77
CA ALA A 110 -16.43 15.78 -10.72
C ALA A 110 -17.83 16.04 -11.31
N ARG A 111 -18.56 15.00 -11.72
CA ARG A 111 -19.92 15.13 -12.28
C ARG A 111 -20.94 15.58 -11.24
N TRP A 112 -20.80 15.13 -10.00
CA TRP A 112 -21.66 15.56 -8.90
C TRP A 112 -21.57 17.06 -8.64
N ARG A 113 -20.34 17.58 -8.57
CA ARG A 113 -20.07 19.01 -8.36
C ARG A 113 -20.50 19.88 -9.54
N ALA A 114 -20.48 19.34 -10.76
CA ALA A 114 -20.92 20.07 -11.94
C ALA A 114 -22.44 20.37 -11.96
N THR A 115 -23.24 19.62 -11.21
CA THR A 115 -24.72 19.66 -11.30
C THR A 115 -25.43 20.15 -10.04
N GLY A 116 -24.71 20.48 -8.96
CA GLY A 116 -25.33 20.89 -7.70
C GLY A 116 -24.34 21.38 -6.64
N PRO A 117 -24.69 21.28 -5.34
CA PRO A 117 -23.85 21.78 -4.26
C PRO A 117 -22.49 21.07 -4.20
N ASP A 118 -21.51 21.76 -3.60
CA ASP A 118 -20.12 21.29 -3.50
C ASP A 118 -19.96 20.04 -2.60
N GLU A 119 -20.91 19.80 -1.68
CA GLU A 119 -20.91 18.66 -0.76
C GLU A 119 -21.15 17.35 -1.51
N LEU A 120 -20.18 16.44 -1.40
CA LEU A 120 -20.23 15.11 -1.99
C LEU A 120 -21.13 14.18 -1.16
N PRO A 121 -21.80 13.22 -1.79
CA PRO A 121 -22.60 12.24 -1.05
C PRO A 121 -21.68 11.23 -0.35
N GLU A 122 -22.11 10.76 0.81
CA GLU A 122 -21.49 9.62 1.49
C GLU A 122 -21.41 8.42 0.52
N PRO A 123 -20.30 7.66 0.51
CA PRO A 123 -20.14 6.50 -0.35
C PRO A 123 -20.91 5.29 0.19
N ASP A 124 -22.20 5.26 -0.10
CA ASP A 124 -23.12 4.20 0.34
C ASP A 124 -23.87 3.58 -0.85
N GLU A 125 -23.72 2.27 -1.05
CA GLU A 125 -24.41 1.53 -2.11
C GLU A 125 -25.93 1.58 -1.97
N GLU A 126 -26.47 1.65 -0.75
CA GLU A 126 -27.92 1.74 -0.50
C GLU A 126 -28.50 3.09 -0.95
N SER A 127 -27.65 4.10 -1.11
CA SER A 127 -28.05 5.44 -1.57
C SER A 127 -28.16 5.59 -3.10
N ILE A 128 -27.76 4.56 -3.86
CA ILE A 128 -27.79 4.60 -5.32
C ILE A 128 -29.25 4.47 -5.81
N ASP A 129 -29.87 5.59 -6.15
CA ASP A 129 -31.24 5.66 -6.68
C ASP A 129 -31.33 6.32 -8.07
N GLU A 130 -32.52 6.30 -8.68
CA GLU A 130 -32.74 6.89 -10.02
C GLU A 130 -32.41 8.39 -10.08
N ALA A 131 -32.57 9.13 -8.98
CA ALA A 131 -32.31 10.56 -8.94
C ALA A 131 -30.81 10.86 -8.92
N LEU A 132 -30.04 10.10 -8.14
CA LEU A 132 -28.59 10.13 -8.12
C LEU A 132 -28.02 9.79 -9.50
N LEU A 133 -28.50 8.70 -10.12
CA LEU A 133 -28.05 8.27 -11.45
C LEU A 133 -28.35 9.32 -12.52
N ALA A 134 -29.57 9.86 -12.54
CA ALA A 134 -29.95 10.91 -13.49
C ALA A 134 -29.13 12.19 -13.30
N ARG A 135 -28.67 12.48 -12.08
CA ARG A 135 -27.84 13.65 -11.78
C ARG A 135 -26.43 13.53 -12.36
N ILE A 136 -25.83 12.34 -12.35
CA ILE A 136 -24.44 12.12 -12.79
C ILE A 136 -24.33 11.78 -14.29
N GLY A 137 -25.44 11.55 -15.00
CA GLY A 137 -25.44 11.50 -16.46
C GLY A 137 -26.67 10.83 -17.09
N ASP A 138 -26.86 11.09 -18.39
CA ASP A 138 -27.98 10.55 -19.17
C ASP A 138 -27.82 9.05 -19.53
N ASP A 139 -26.59 8.55 -19.57
CA ASP A 139 -26.30 7.13 -19.77
C ASP A 139 -26.41 6.40 -18.41
N GLN A 140 -27.55 5.74 -18.19
CA GLN A 140 -27.84 5.01 -16.95
C GLN A 140 -26.78 3.96 -16.60
N TYR A 141 -26.20 3.29 -17.59
CA TYR A 141 -25.19 2.26 -17.34
C TYR A 141 -23.88 2.88 -16.85
N GLN A 142 -23.45 3.96 -17.48
CA GLN A 142 -22.25 4.68 -17.05
C GLN A 142 -22.45 5.36 -15.70
N ALA A 143 -23.61 6.00 -15.48
CA ALA A 143 -23.97 6.56 -14.20
C ALA A 143 -23.87 5.50 -13.08
N LEU A 144 -24.46 4.32 -13.30
CA LEU A 144 -24.41 3.23 -12.32
C LEU A 144 -22.99 2.76 -12.05
N ARG A 145 -22.15 2.63 -13.09
CA ARG A 145 -20.73 2.29 -12.92
C ARG A 145 -20.00 3.31 -12.04
N LEU A 146 -20.15 4.60 -12.32
CA LEU A 146 -19.48 5.67 -11.57
C LEU A 146 -19.95 5.70 -10.10
N ALA A 147 -21.25 5.56 -9.87
CA ALA A 147 -21.82 5.49 -8.52
C ALA A 147 -21.31 4.26 -7.74
N GLN A 148 -21.20 3.10 -8.39
CA GLN A 148 -20.62 1.91 -7.75
C GLN A 148 -19.13 2.06 -7.45
N ALA A 149 -18.36 2.65 -8.37
CA ALA A 149 -16.94 2.92 -8.14
C ALA A 149 -16.77 3.83 -6.91
N TRP A 150 -17.56 4.91 -6.82
CA TRP A 150 -17.61 5.78 -5.63
C TRP A 150 -17.86 4.98 -4.36
N CYS A 151 -18.87 4.12 -4.33
CA CYS A 151 -19.23 3.39 -3.10
C CYS A 151 -18.26 2.25 -2.74
N THR A 152 -17.50 1.71 -3.70
CA THR A 152 -16.74 0.45 -3.51
C THR A 152 -15.23 0.57 -3.69
N VAL A 153 -14.71 1.76 -4.02
CA VAL A 153 -13.28 1.97 -4.30
C VAL A 153 -12.35 1.45 -3.19
N GLU A 154 -12.76 1.56 -1.93
CA GLU A 154 -11.97 1.09 -0.77
C GLU A 154 -11.78 -0.43 -0.75
N GLN A 155 -12.71 -1.20 -1.33
CA GLN A 155 -12.61 -2.67 -1.39
C GLN A 155 -11.40 -3.13 -2.22
N TRP A 156 -10.84 -2.26 -3.05
CA TRP A 156 -9.68 -2.55 -3.90
C TRP A 156 -8.34 -2.41 -3.17
N GLN A 157 -8.31 -1.88 -1.94
CA GLN A 157 -7.07 -1.75 -1.18
C GLN A 157 -6.42 -3.09 -0.88
N ALA A 158 -7.15 -4.02 -0.28
CA ALA A 158 -6.60 -5.31 0.14
C ALA A 158 -5.91 -6.06 -1.02
N PRO A 159 -6.55 -6.27 -2.19
CA PRO A 159 -5.87 -6.93 -3.30
C PRO A 159 -4.70 -6.12 -3.89
N ALA A 160 -4.77 -4.78 -3.88
CA ALA A 160 -3.66 -3.94 -4.30
C ALA A 160 -2.45 -4.07 -3.35
N LEU A 161 -2.68 -4.00 -2.04
CA LEU A 161 -1.66 -4.16 -1.01
C LEU A 161 -0.97 -5.52 -1.09
N ALA A 162 -1.72 -6.59 -1.38
CA ALA A 162 -1.17 -7.93 -1.54
C ALA A 162 -0.10 -8.00 -2.64
N VAL A 163 -0.38 -7.45 -3.83
CA VAL A 163 0.60 -7.46 -4.95
C VAL A 163 1.70 -6.42 -4.79
N LEU A 164 1.37 -5.22 -4.31
CA LEU A 164 2.34 -4.13 -4.11
C LEU A 164 3.29 -4.48 -2.97
N GLY A 165 2.79 -4.99 -1.85
CA GLY A 165 3.60 -5.33 -0.67
C GLY A 165 4.59 -6.47 -0.91
N ARG A 166 4.31 -7.36 -1.87
CA ARG A 166 5.15 -8.52 -2.17
C ARG A 166 6.17 -8.31 -3.30
N SER A 167 6.06 -7.21 -4.07
CA SER A 167 6.96 -6.97 -5.20
C SER A 167 7.35 -5.50 -5.38
N THR A 168 8.64 -5.21 -5.14
CA THR A 168 9.24 -3.90 -5.44
C THR A 168 9.11 -3.54 -6.92
N GLU A 169 9.27 -4.50 -7.83
CA GLU A 169 9.13 -4.26 -9.27
C GLU A 169 7.71 -3.81 -9.63
N VAL A 170 6.70 -4.46 -9.04
CA VAL A 170 5.29 -4.07 -9.23
C VAL A 170 5.04 -2.67 -8.70
N ARG A 171 5.52 -2.33 -7.49
CA ARG A 171 5.39 -0.95 -6.96
C ARG A 171 6.02 0.08 -7.87
N ARG A 172 7.26 -0.15 -8.32
CA ARG A 172 7.97 0.79 -9.22
C ARG A 172 7.23 0.99 -10.54
N ARG A 173 6.70 -0.08 -11.13
CA ARG A 173 6.00 -0.04 -12.41
C ARG A 173 4.67 0.71 -12.34
N HIS A 174 3.92 0.56 -11.26
CA HIS A 174 2.54 1.07 -11.17
C HIS A 174 2.40 2.33 -10.30
N GLY A 175 3.35 2.58 -9.38
CA GLY A 175 3.28 3.64 -8.38
C GLY A 175 3.05 5.03 -8.97
N ALA A 176 3.83 5.40 -10.00
CA ALA A 176 3.74 6.73 -10.63
C ALA A 176 2.37 7.04 -11.25
N ALA A 177 1.63 6.02 -11.70
CA ALA A 177 0.31 6.19 -12.30
C ALA A 177 -0.82 6.15 -11.26
N LEU A 178 -0.67 5.35 -10.20
CA LEU A 178 -1.73 5.14 -9.19
C LEU A 178 -1.67 6.15 -8.04
N LEU A 179 -0.47 6.55 -7.60
CA LEU A 179 -0.31 7.41 -6.43
C LEU A 179 -1.03 8.77 -6.58
N PRO A 180 -0.96 9.47 -7.73
CA PRO A 180 -1.70 10.73 -7.90
C PRO A 180 -3.21 10.55 -7.77
N LEU A 181 -3.77 9.49 -8.38
CA LEU A 181 -5.21 9.20 -8.32
C LEU A 181 -5.66 8.88 -6.89
N SER A 182 -4.87 8.08 -6.16
CA SER A 182 -5.13 7.74 -4.75
C SER A 182 -5.15 9.01 -3.89
N ARG A 183 -4.12 9.86 -4.01
CA ARG A 183 -4.02 11.12 -3.25
C ARG A 183 -5.12 12.12 -3.60
N GLU A 184 -5.49 12.24 -4.88
CA GLU A 184 -6.57 13.12 -5.32
C GLU A 184 -7.92 12.69 -4.73
N LEU A 185 -8.17 11.38 -4.65
CA LEU A 185 -9.40 10.84 -4.10
C LEU A 185 -9.43 10.95 -2.56
N GLU A 186 -8.31 10.74 -1.86
CA GLU A 186 -8.18 11.01 -0.42
C GLU A 186 -8.44 12.47 -0.06
N ALA A 187 -7.99 13.41 -0.91
CA ALA A 187 -8.19 14.84 -0.70
C ALA A 187 -9.67 15.27 -0.76
N LEU A 188 -10.58 14.39 -1.19
CA LEU A 188 -12.02 14.61 -1.09
C LEU A 188 -12.56 14.37 0.32
N GLU A 189 -11.79 13.73 1.21
CA GLU A 189 -12.15 13.42 2.60
C GLU A 189 -13.41 12.55 2.73
N GLN A 190 -13.74 11.77 1.69
CA GLN A 190 -14.87 10.83 1.66
C GLN A 190 -14.44 9.36 1.74
N HIS A 191 -13.15 9.08 1.53
CA HIS A 191 -12.61 7.73 1.51
C HIS A 191 -11.35 7.62 2.36
N ASP A 192 -11.22 6.51 3.10
CA ASP A 192 -9.96 6.16 3.75
C ASP A 192 -9.10 5.35 2.79
N LEU A 193 -8.22 6.01 2.02
CA LEU A 193 -7.25 5.35 1.13
C LEU A 193 -5.83 5.21 1.69
N LYS A 194 -5.67 5.46 2.99
CA LYS A 194 -4.36 5.72 3.61
C LYS A 194 -3.37 4.58 3.36
N CYS A 195 -3.83 3.34 3.52
CA CYS A 195 -2.97 2.18 3.31
C CYS A 195 -2.49 2.07 1.86
N LEU A 196 -3.36 2.33 0.88
CA LEU A 196 -3.01 2.28 -0.53
C LEU A 196 -2.03 3.40 -0.90
N SER A 197 -2.34 4.65 -0.52
CA SER A 197 -1.47 5.81 -0.76
C SER A 197 -0.10 5.61 -0.12
N SER A 198 -0.03 5.17 1.15
CA SER A 198 1.23 4.91 1.83
C SER A 198 2.03 3.78 1.16
N MET A 199 1.40 2.69 0.74
CA MET A 199 2.07 1.58 0.03
C MET A 199 2.63 2.03 -1.32
N LEU A 200 1.88 2.85 -2.07
CA LEU A 200 2.31 3.40 -3.36
C LEU A 200 3.42 4.44 -3.20
N ALA A 201 3.48 5.14 -2.06
CA ALA A 201 4.52 6.11 -1.72
C ALA A 201 5.80 5.47 -1.12
N VAL A 202 5.82 4.14 -0.89
CA VAL A 202 7.02 3.46 -0.39
C VAL A 202 8.18 3.66 -1.36
N LEU A 203 9.23 4.28 -0.87
CA LEU A 203 10.46 4.51 -1.61
C LEU A 203 11.29 3.22 -1.66
N ASP A 204 11.93 2.95 -2.79
CA ASP A 204 12.71 1.74 -3.04
C ASP A 204 14.10 2.07 -3.59
N ASP A 205 15.13 1.81 -2.78
CA ASP A 205 16.54 2.13 -3.07
C ASP A 205 16.79 3.63 -3.25
N GLU A 206 16.03 4.44 -2.51
CA GLU A 206 16.11 5.89 -2.58
C GLU A 206 17.37 6.40 -1.87
N PRO A 207 18.20 7.22 -2.53
CA PRO A 207 19.26 7.96 -1.87
C PRO A 207 18.67 9.08 -1.01
N LEU A 208 19.03 9.11 0.27
CA LEU A 208 18.64 10.14 1.22
C LEU A 208 19.89 10.81 1.79
N LEU A 209 19.93 12.15 1.71
CA LEU A 209 20.91 12.95 2.43
C LEU A 209 20.37 13.28 3.82
N VAL A 210 21.16 12.97 4.84
CA VAL A 210 20.80 13.19 6.25
C VAL A 210 21.82 14.13 6.86
N LEU A 211 21.38 15.27 7.35
CA LEU A 211 22.22 16.26 8.03
C LEU A 211 21.91 16.28 9.50
N HIS A 212 22.90 16.08 10.37
CA HIS A 212 22.73 16.22 11.81
C HIS A 212 23.21 17.60 12.23
N ARG A 213 22.24 18.49 12.53
CA ARG A 213 22.50 19.89 12.85
C ARG A 213 23.39 20.08 14.08
N PRO A 214 23.20 19.36 15.21
CA PRO A 214 24.00 19.58 16.42
C PRO A 214 25.50 19.29 16.25
N THR A 215 25.87 18.30 15.45
CA THR A 215 27.29 17.95 15.21
C THR A 215 27.86 18.57 13.94
N GLY A 216 27.00 19.14 13.08
CA GLY A 216 27.39 19.64 11.77
C GLY A 216 27.93 18.57 10.83
N THR A 217 27.47 17.32 10.98
CA THR A 217 27.88 16.17 10.14
C THR A 217 26.78 15.76 9.18
N GLY A 218 27.17 15.23 8.03
CA GLY A 218 26.25 14.77 6.99
C GLY A 218 26.50 13.32 6.60
N TYR A 219 25.45 12.66 6.14
CA TYR A 219 25.46 11.25 5.75
C TYR A 219 24.68 11.07 4.47
N GLN A 220 25.20 10.21 3.60
CA GLN A 220 24.42 9.68 2.48
C GLN A 220 23.99 8.26 2.84
N VAL A 221 22.69 8.05 2.92
CA VAL A 221 22.11 6.73 3.17
C VAL A 221 21.26 6.28 1.99
N ARG A 222 21.00 4.99 1.90
CA ARG A 222 20.02 4.40 0.99
C ARG A 222 18.88 3.81 1.80
N ILE A 223 17.66 4.23 1.50
CA ILE A 223 16.46 3.74 2.18
C ILE A 223 15.60 2.87 1.26
N GLY A 224 14.77 2.02 1.85
CA GLY A 224 13.60 1.55 1.14
C GLY A 224 12.73 0.57 1.92
N GLY A 225 11.54 0.30 1.38
CA GLY A 225 10.57 -0.59 2.03
C GLY A 225 10.06 -0.07 3.38
N LEU A 226 10.16 1.25 3.62
CA LEU A 226 9.74 1.90 4.86
C LEU A 226 8.31 2.40 4.70
N GLY A 227 7.39 1.89 5.53
CA GLY A 227 5.96 2.25 5.45
C GLY A 227 5.61 3.57 6.14
N ASP A 228 6.47 4.04 7.03
CA ASP A 228 6.23 5.20 7.89
C ASP A 228 7.57 5.80 8.39
N ASN A 229 7.49 6.98 8.98
CA ASN A 229 8.65 7.65 9.56
C ASN A 229 9.05 7.10 10.94
N PHE A 230 8.20 6.34 11.63
CA PHE A 230 8.57 5.61 12.86
C PHE A 230 9.69 4.58 12.59
N GLN A 231 9.56 3.83 11.50
CA GLN A 231 10.56 2.86 11.03
C GLN A 231 11.83 3.58 10.56
N LEU A 232 11.70 4.63 9.73
CA LEU A 232 12.83 5.44 9.28
C LEU A 232 13.64 5.94 10.47
N HIS A 233 12.97 6.49 11.49
CA HIS A 233 13.60 7.01 12.70
C HIS A 233 14.39 5.92 13.44
N THR A 234 13.77 4.76 13.64
CA THR A 234 14.39 3.62 14.34
C THR A 234 15.64 3.14 13.61
N LEU A 235 15.55 2.97 12.29
CA LEU A 235 16.65 2.45 11.48
C LEU A 235 17.76 3.49 11.24
N LEU A 236 17.44 4.78 11.11
CA LEU A 236 18.45 5.85 11.10
C LEU A 236 19.22 5.89 12.41
N ALA A 237 18.55 5.81 13.56
CA ALA A 237 19.20 5.77 14.86
C ALA A 237 20.11 4.54 15.00
N HIS A 238 19.66 3.38 14.50
CA HIS A 238 20.49 2.17 14.47
C HIS A 238 21.78 2.38 13.66
N VAL A 239 21.66 2.91 12.44
CA VAL A 239 22.80 3.10 11.53
C VAL A 239 23.74 4.20 12.02
N LEU A 240 23.21 5.33 12.49
CA LEU A 240 24.02 6.50 12.84
C LEU A 240 24.53 6.48 14.28
N ILE A 241 23.68 6.15 15.25
CA ILE A 241 24.10 6.07 16.67
C ILE A 241 24.69 4.69 16.96
N GLY A 242 23.99 3.61 16.58
CA GLY A 242 24.49 2.24 16.76
C GLY A 242 25.76 1.94 15.96
N GLY A 243 25.96 2.62 14.82
CA GLY A 243 27.21 2.60 14.05
C GLY A 243 28.33 3.50 14.57
N GLY A 244 28.09 4.29 15.64
CA GLY A 244 29.09 5.15 16.27
C GLY A 244 29.40 6.45 15.52
N HIS A 245 28.53 6.88 14.58
CA HIS A 245 28.70 8.12 13.83
C HIS A 245 28.13 9.35 14.54
N LEU A 246 27.14 9.15 15.41
CA LEU A 246 26.49 10.18 16.22
C LEU A 246 26.48 9.78 17.69
N PRO A 247 26.54 10.75 18.62
CA PRO A 247 26.33 10.49 20.04
C PRO A 247 24.87 10.07 20.30
N GLY A 248 24.65 9.26 21.33
CA GLY A 248 23.30 8.89 21.79
C GLY A 248 23.20 7.45 22.28
N THR A 249 21.97 7.02 22.56
CA THR A 249 21.65 5.64 22.92
C THR A 249 21.18 4.90 21.69
N ALA A 250 21.88 3.82 21.32
CA ALA A 250 21.47 2.97 20.20
C ALA A 250 20.09 2.33 20.47
N PRO A 251 19.24 2.15 19.44
CA PRO A 251 18.01 1.37 19.56
C PRO A 251 18.29 -0.06 20.01
N SER A 252 17.31 -0.69 20.68
CA SER A 252 17.41 -2.11 21.06
C SER A 252 17.43 -3.01 19.83
N ALA A 253 18.07 -4.18 19.96
CA ALA A 253 18.13 -5.16 18.88
C ALA A 253 16.73 -5.61 18.42
N ASP A 254 15.78 -5.75 19.36
CA ASP A 254 14.40 -6.14 19.05
C ASP A 254 13.67 -5.09 18.20
N SER A 255 13.78 -3.81 18.55
CA SER A 255 13.14 -2.73 17.78
C SER A 255 13.72 -2.61 16.37
N VAL A 256 15.03 -2.82 16.23
CA VAL A 256 15.69 -2.85 14.90
C VAL A 256 15.24 -4.07 14.09
N HIS A 257 15.17 -5.24 14.70
CA HIS A 257 14.72 -6.45 14.04
C HIS A 257 13.27 -6.31 13.55
N LEU A 258 12.37 -5.76 14.36
CA LEU A 258 10.98 -5.55 13.95
C LEU A 258 10.86 -4.53 12.82
N ALA A 259 11.64 -3.43 12.88
CA ALA A 259 11.63 -2.40 11.84
C ALA A 259 12.27 -2.86 10.51
N ALA A 260 13.27 -3.75 10.53
CA ALA A 260 13.99 -4.20 9.33
C ALA A 260 13.60 -5.61 8.82
N GLY A 261 12.97 -6.43 9.66
CA GLY A 261 12.90 -7.87 9.50
C GLY A 261 12.27 -8.34 8.19
N PRO A 262 12.80 -9.36 7.50
CA PRO A 262 12.22 -9.87 6.26
C PRO A 262 10.98 -10.75 6.48
N ALA A 263 10.80 -11.27 7.71
CA ALA A 263 9.68 -12.13 8.06
C ALA A 263 8.43 -11.28 8.37
N PRO A 264 7.25 -11.64 7.83
CA PRO A 264 6.00 -11.04 8.26
C PRO A 264 5.81 -11.19 9.76
N ALA A 265 5.32 -10.15 10.43
CA ALA A 265 4.83 -10.30 11.81
C ALA A 265 3.68 -11.34 11.80
N ASP A 266 3.59 -12.17 12.83
CA ASP A 266 2.54 -13.20 12.97
C ASP A 266 1.14 -12.63 13.28
N GLY A 267 0.94 -11.33 13.03
CA GLY A 267 -0.27 -10.58 13.35
C GLY A 267 -0.37 -10.15 14.82
N SER A 268 0.48 -10.66 15.71
CA SER A 268 0.52 -10.21 17.10
C SER A 268 1.40 -8.96 17.24
N ARG A 269 0.94 -8.00 18.05
CA ARG A 269 1.80 -6.88 18.45
C ARG A 269 2.89 -7.42 19.37
N SER A 270 4.15 -7.20 19.00
CA SER A 270 5.29 -7.71 19.78
C SER A 270 5.37 -7.10 21.18
N GLY A 271 4.77 -5.92 21.37
CA GLY A 271 4.91 -5.12 22.59
C GLY A 271 6.28 -4.44 22.72
N ALA A 272 7.16 -4.61 21.74
CA ALA A 272 8.46 -3.93 21.72
C ALA A 272 8.27 -2.43 21.53
N VAL A 273 9.08 -1.66 22.26
CA VAL A 273 9.02 -0.20 22.28
C VAL A 273 10.29 0.36 21.67
N ALA A 274 10.14 1.21 20.65
CA ALA A 274 11.20 2.03 20.09
C ALA A 274 11.20 3.41 20.77
N THR A 275 12.34 4.08 20.78
CA THR A 275 12.51 5.43 21.37
C THR A 275 13.13 6.35 20.34
N GLY A 276 12.57 7.56 20.21
CA GLY A 276 13.04 8.56 19.27
C GLY A 276 14.32 9.24 19.72
N ALA A 277 15.31 9.24 18.83
CA ALA A 277 16.62 9.85 19.06
C ALA A 277 16.78 11.25 18.45
N PHE A 278 15.82 11.70 17.64
CA PHE A 278 15.94 12.90 16.79
C PHE A 278 14.60 13.66 16.72
N GLU A 279 14.66 14.94 16.38
CA GLU A 279 13.61 15.58 15.58
C GLU A 279 13.91 15.38 14.09
N LEU A 280 12.87 15.25 13.27
CA LEU A 280 12.97 15.15 11.82
C LEU A 280 12.42 16.42 11.19
N PHE A 281 13.23 17.07 10.34
CA PHE A 281 12.86 18.29 9.63
C PHE A 281 13.15 18.19 8.14
N GLY A 282 12.31 18.83 7.33
CA GLY A 282 12.61 19.17 5.94
C GLY A 282 13.64 20.30 5.86
N ALA A 283 14.18 20.51 4.66
CA ALA A 283 15.17 21.56 4.43
C ALA A 283 14.66 22.97 4.75
N ASP A 284 13.36 23.21 4.63
CA ASP A 284 12.72 24.50 4.93
C ASP A 284 12.41 24.69 6.43
N GLY A 285 12.72 23.70 7.27
CA GLY A 285 12.41 23.71 8.71
C GLY A 285 11.02 23.16 9.04
N THR A 286 10.25 22.70 8.05
CA THR A 286 8.98 22.01 8.33
C THR A 286 9.23 20.70 9.05
N ARG A 287 8.39 20.41 10.06
CA ARG A 287 8.52 19.17 10.83
C ARG A 287 8.03 17.99 9.99
N ILE A 288 8.85 16.96 9.89
CA ILE A 288 8.46 15.67 9.33
C ILE A 288 7.92 14.82 10.47
N TRP A 289 6.62 14.54 10.43
CA TRP A 289 5.94 13.79 11.48
C TRP A 289 6.13 12.28 11.31
N ASN A 290 6.11 11.55 12.42
CA ASN A 290 6.30 10.10 12.41
C ASN A 290 5.12 9.37 11.73
N GLU A 291 3.92 9.95 11.80
CA GLU A 291 2.69 9.49 11.18
C GLU A 291 2.70 9.61 9.64
N GLY A 292 3.62 10.41 9.10
CA GLY A 292 3.87 10.53 7.68
C GLY A 292 4.75 9.42 7.12
N THR A 293 5.15 9.57 5.88
CA THR A 293 5.99 8.63 5.14
C THR A 293 7.33 9.27 4.75
N PRO A 294 8.35 8.46 4.41
CA PRO A 294 9.60 9.01 3.88
C PRO A 294 9.45 9.78 2.57
N ASP A 295 8.35 9.58 1.83
CA ASP A 295 8.05 10.36 0.61
C ASP A 295 7.74 11.84 0.91
N ASP A 296 7.34 12.16 2.15
CA ASP A 296 7.06 13.53 2.58
C ASP A 296 8.34 14.38 2.75
N ILE A 297 9.51 13.75 2.77
CA ILE A 297 10.80 14.44 2.89
C ILE A 297 11.09 15.18 1.57
N PRO A 298 11.30 16.50 1.57
CA PRO A 298 11.45 17.27 0.34
C PRO A 298 12.71 16.91 -0.44
N VAL A 299 12.62 17.05 -1.76
CA VAL A 299 13.77 16.95 -2.69
C VAL A 299 14.35 18.34 -2.92
N VAL A 300 15.63 18.52 -2.60
CA VAL A 300 16.40 19.76 -2.78
C VAL A 300 17.58 19.49 -3.70
N ASP A 301 17.69 20.25 -4.78
CA ASP A 301 18.73 20.08 -5.81
C ASP A 301 18.86 18.63 -6.32
N GLY A 302 17.72 17.93 -6.47
CA GLY A 302 17.67 16.54 -6.94
C GLY A 302 17.97 15.49 -5.87
N HIS A 303 18.16 15.88 -4.60
CA HIS A 303 18.37 14.97 -3.49
C HIS A 303 17.29 15.11 -2.43
N ARG A 304 16.73 13.98 -1.98
CA ARG A 304 15.88 13.96 -0.79
C ARG A 304 16.72 14.35 0.42
N LEU A 305 16.30 15.39 1.14
CA LEU A 305 17.12 16.01 2.18
C LEU A 305 16.38 16.05 3.52
N LEU A 306 16.90 15.31 4.49
CA LEU A 306 16.42 15.22 5.86
C LEU A 306 17.38 15.90 6.82
N VAL A 307 16.86 16.73 7.71
CA VAL A 307 17.60 17.36 8.79
C VAL A 307 17.20 16.70 10.11
N LEU A 308 18.21 16.27 10.87
CA LEU A 308 18.08 15.73 12.22
C LEU A 308 18.50 16.81 13.23
N ASP A 309 17.69 16.95 14.28
CA ASP A 309 17.98 17.84 15.41
C ASP A 309 17.77 17.15 16.76
N GLU A 310 18.15 17.83 17.85
CA GLU A 310 17.94 17.35 19.21
C GLU A 310 16.45 17.10 19.50
N PRO A 311 16.11 15.97 20.15
CA PRO A 311 14.72 15.68 20.49
C PRO A 311 14.21 16.70 21.52
N SER A 312 13.12 17.40 21.19
CA SER A 312 12.51 18.38 22.11
C SER A 312 11.84 17.74 23.34
N TYR A 313 11.50 16.46 23.26
CA TYR A 313 10.99 15.63 24.35
C TYR A 313 11.23 14.14 24.06
N ALA A 314 11.19 13.33 25.12
CA ALA A 314 11.28 11.87 25.00
C ALA A 314 10.02 11.31 24.29
N ARG A 315 10.24 10.53 23.24
CA ARG A 315 9.18 9.87 22.47
C ARG A 315 9.41 8.38 22.41
N SER A 316 8.31 7.63 22.44
CA SER A 316 8.32 6.20 22.19
C SER A 316 7.12 5.79 21.36
N TRP A 317 7.25 4.66 20.69
CA TRP A 317 6.21 4.05 19.88
C TRP A 317 6.36 2.53 19.90
N ASN A 318 5.33 1.84 19.43
CA ASN A 318 5.39 0.42 19.18
C ASN A 318 6.32 0.17 17.97
N ALA A 319 7.28 -0.74 18.11
CA ALA A 319 8.31 -1.00 17.11
C ALA A 319 7.85 -1.88 15.93
N ASP A 320 6.59 -2.33 15.93
CA ASP A 320 6.03 -3.12 14.84
C ASP A 320 5.89 -2.25 13.58
N ARG A 321 5.94 -2.89 12.41
CA ARG A 321 5.83 -2.20 11.13
C ARG A 321 4.38 -1.93 10.77
N PHE A 322 4.15 -0.79 10.13
CA PHE A 322 2.87 -0.47 9.49
C PHE A 322 2.52 -1.47 8.36
N PHE A 323 3.51 -1.88 7.57
CA PHE A 323 3.36 -2.94 6.56
C PHE A 323 4.21 -4.16 6.92
N PRO A 324 3.65 -5.20 7.57
CA PRO A 324 4.41 -6.38 8.01
C PRO A 324 5.13 -7.13 6.88
N MET A 325 4.61 -7.05 5.66
CA MET A 325 5.14 -7.76 4.49
C MET A 325 6.36 -7.08 3.86
N LEU A 326 6.64 -5.82 4.21
CA LEU A 326 7.71 -5.02 3.60
C LEU A 326 8.98 -5.02 4.44
N PRO A 327 10.11 -5.57 3.94
CA PRO A 327 11.39 -5.43 4.62
C PRO A 327 11.87 -3.98 4.55
N GLY A 328 12.04 -3.37 5.72
CA GLY A 328 12.62 -2.04 5.86
C GLY A 328 14.15 -2.07 5.75
N ARG A 329 14.74 -1.13 5.02
CA ARG A 329 16.20 -0.97 4.92
C ARG A 329 16.61 0.48 5.06
N VAL A 330 17.69 0.70 5.83
CA VAL A 330 18.50 1.91 5.83
C VAL A 330 19.95 1.47 5.83
N GLU A 331 20.71 1.90 4.83
CA GLU A 331 22.14 1.58 4.69
C GLU A 331 22.94 2.87 4.62
N LEU A 332 23.97 3.01 5.45
CA LEU A 332 24.94 4.09 5.29
C LEU A 332 25.85 3.81 4.10
N LEU A 333 25.81 4.69 3.09
CA LEU A 333 26.70 4.61 1.93
C LEU A 333 28.04 5.30 2.20
N ARG A 334 27.99 6.49 2.79
CA ARG A 334 29.18 7.24 3.19
C ARG A 334 28.87 8.36 4.18
N VAL A 335 29.88 8.75 4.93
CA VAL A 335 29.90 10.02 5.68
C VAL A 335 30.30 11.14 4.71
N LEU A 336 29.58 12.26 4.72
CA LEU A 336 29.91 13.41 3.89
C LEU A 336 31.15 14.14 4.45
N PRO A 337 32.08 14.62 3.60
CA PRO A 337 33.11 15.55 4.01
C PRO A 337 32.53 16.81 4.64
N ALA A 338 33.29 17.46 5.53
CA ALA A 338 32.82 18.66 6.25
C ALA A 338 32.48 19.83 5.32
N GLU A 339 33.18 20.00 4.20
CA GLU A 339 32.87 21.03 3.20
C GLU A 339 31.54 20.77 2.49
N GLU A 340 31.33 19.53 2.04
CA GLU A 340 30.07 19.10 1.41
C GLU A 340 28.90 19.25 2.39
N THR A 341 29.09 18.85 3.66
CA THR A 341 28.07 18.99 4.70
C THR A 341 27.71 20.46 4.93
N ARG A 342 28.69 21.35 5.04
CA ARG A 342 28.44 22.79 5.20
C ARG A 342 27.69 23.37 4.00
N ALA A 343 28.02 22.93 2.79
CA ALA A 343 27.33 23.37 1.58
C ALA A 343 25.84 22.94 1.59
N TRP A 344 25.54 21.74 2.08
CA TRP A 344 24.16 21.26 2.23
C TRP A 344 23.41 21.96 3.38
N LEU A 345 24.04 22.13 4.54
CA LEU A 345 23.44 22.88 5.67
C LEU A 345 23.11 24.33 5.28
N ALA A 346 23.92 24.96 4.44
CA ALA A 346 23.65 26.32 3.92
C ALA A 346 22.38 26.42 3.05
N ARG A 347 21.82 25.28 2.61
CA ARG A 347 20.54 25.19 1.86
C ARG A 347 19.35 24.93 2.76
N THR A 348 19.57 24.82 4.07
CA THR A 348 18.52 24.54 5.05
C THR A 348 18.21 25.79 5.87
N THR A 349 16.95 25.93 6.29
CA THR A 349 16.56 26.92 7.31
C THR A 349 17.05 26.44 8.67
N ALA A 350 17.47 27.39 9.52
CA ALA A 350 17.86 27.14 10.90
C ALA A 350 16.67 26.78 11.79
#